data_AF-A0A8H2ZI15-F1
#
_entry.id   AF-A0A8H2ZI15-F1
#
_cell.length_a   1.000
_cell.length_b   1.000
_cell.length_c   1.000
_cell.angle_alpha   90.00
_cell.angle_beta   90.00
_cell.angle_gamma   90.00
#
_symmetry.space_group_name_H-M   'P 1'
#
loop_
_entity.id
_entity.type
_entity.pdbx_description
1 polymer ?
#
loop_
_entity_poly.entity_id
_entity_poly.type
_entity_poly.pdbx_seq_one_letter_code
_entity_poly.pdbx_strand_id
1 'polypeptide(L)'
;MNETANDNFQYISQLMGVLASESRSNRQETDKIELLLKRVAKQSSISYEKLGEEVTSETLDNYEKLSIPTKMDTLINENYDLLYQIEQQRFVNNKISILIQSIMEHFVSIKNFIKEQKFMREQDLDNFIYENFESQAVILNSHIDILREKKDISGKNLSRIIAQLESMFKNIDWSLISKDKHEFKLLLSQIQNLDESFNIKLLSKEDITVAKTYCK
;
A
#
# COMPACT_ATOMS: atom_id res chain seq x y z
N MET A 1 -9.61 -1.78 -41.80
CA MET A 1 -8.80 -1.29 -42.93
C MET A 1 -8.81 0.23 -42.90
N ASN A 2 -7.64 0.86 -43.06
CA ASN A 2 -7.37 2.32 -43.18
C ASN A 2 -7.14 3.18 -41.92
N GLU A 3 -6.66 2.65 -40.80
CA GLU A 3 -6.11 3.52 -39.72
C GLU A 3 -4.63 3.86 -39.96
N THR A 4 -3.82 2.91 -40.42
CA THR A 4 -2.39 3.10 -40.72
C THR A 4 -2.10 4.06 -41.89
N ALA A 5 -3.05 4.27 -42.80
CA ALA A 5 -2.88 5.24 -43.89
C ALA A 5 -3.07 6.68 -43.41
N ASN A 6 -3.90 6.90 -42.38
CA ASN A 6 -4.20 8.23 -41.85
C ASN A 6 -3.01 8.79 -41.05
N ASP A 7 -2.30 7.92 -40.32
CA ASP A 7 -1.06 8.26 -39.61
C ASP A 7 0.06 8.71 -40.56
N ASN A 8 0.17 8.10 -41.75
CA ASN A 8 1.20 8.48 -42.72
C ASN A 8 0.95 9.87 -43.33
N PHE A 9 -0.31 10.22 -43.62
CA PHE A 9 -0.65 11.57 -44.09
C PHE A 9 -0.50 12.61 -42.99
N GLN A 10 -0.83 12.25 -41.74
CA GLN A 10 -0.61 13.12 -40.59
C GLN A 10 0.88 13.36 -40.34
N TYR A 11 1.71 12.33 -40.49
CA TYR A 11 3.17 12.43 -40.38
C TYR A 11 3.76 13.31 -41.49
N ILE A 12 3.34 13.13 -42.74
CA ILE A 12 3.77 13.99 -43.86
C ILE A 12 3.36 15.45 -43.63
N SER A 13 2.15 15.67 -43.11
CA SER A 13 1.65 17.01 -42.78
C SER A 13 2.46 17.67 -41.66
N GLN A 14 2.82 16.92 -40.62
CA GLN A 14 3.72 17.40 -39.56
C GLN A 14 5.11 17.73 -40.11
N LEU A 15 5.66 16.89 -40.98
CA LEU A 15 6.98 17.10 -41.58
C LEU A 15 7.02 18.34 -42.49
N MET A 16 5.95 18.55 -43.28
CA MET A 16 5.74 19.78 -44.04
C MET A 16 5.59 21.02 -43.13
N GLY A 17 4.92 20.88 -42.00
CA GLY A 17 4.80 21.94 -41.00
C GLY A 17 6.16 22.34 -40.40
N VAL A 18 7.00 21.35 -40.07
CA VAL A 18 8.38 21.57 -39.60
C VAL A 18 9.24 22.21 -40.68
N LEU A 19 9.17 21.71 -41.92
CA LEU A 19 9.96 22.25 -43.04
C LEU A 19 9.60 23.71 -43.36
N ALA A 20 8.30 24.04 -43.31
CA ALA A 20 7.83 25.42 -43.50
C ALA A 20 8.30 26.34 -42.37
N SER A 21 8.32 25.83 -41.13
CA SER A 21 8.86 26.56 -39.98
C SER A 21 10.36 26.78 -40.11
N GLU A 22 11.13 25.76 -40.49
CA GLU A 22 12.58 25.88 -40.71
C GLU A 22 12.90 26.82 -41.86
N SER A 23 12.18 26.75 -42.98
CA SER A 23 12.36 27.67 -44.11
C SER A 23 12.13 29.13 -43.68
N ARG A 24 11.11 29.39 -42.87
CA ARG A 24 10.83 30.72 -42.31
C ARG A 24 11.91 31.17 -41.33
N SER A 25 12.37 30.28 -40.45
CA SER A 25 13.47 30.56 -39.51
C SER A 25 14.77 30.86 -40.24
N ASN A 26 15.09 30.11 -41.29
CA ASN A 26 16.30 30.30 -42.08
C ASN A 26 16.27 31.65 -42.83
N ARG A 27 15.10 32.06 -43.34
CA ARG A 27 14.92 33.39 -43.92
C ARG A 27 15.17 34.50 -42.90
N GLN A 28 14.67 34.36 -41.67
CA GLN A 28 14.90 35.35 -40.61
C GLN A 28 16.37 35.44 -40.18
N GLU A 29 17.08 34.30 -40.09
CA GLU A 29 18.52 34.30 -39.83
C GLU A 29 19.30 34.91 -41.01
N THR A 30 18.88 34.66 -42.24
CA THR A 30 19.48 35.28 -43.44
C THR A 30 19.30 36.80 -43.41
N ASP A 31 18.10 37.30 -43.11
CA ASP A 31 17.82 38.74 -42.99
C ASP A 31 18.67 39.38 -41.89
N LYS A 32 18.90 38.66 -40.79
CA LYS A 32 19.76 39.10 -39.68
C LYS A 32 21.23 39.17 -40.07
N ILE A 33 21.73 38.19 -40.82
CA ILE A 33 23.08 38.21 -41.39
C ILE A 33 23.23 39.40 -42.34
N GLU A 34 22.24 39.66 -43.21
CA GLU A 34 22.25 40.81 -44.10
C GLU A 34 22.32 42.13 -43.32
N LEU A 35 21.56 42.25 -42.23
CA LEU A 35 21.55 43.44 -41.38
C LEU A 35 22.88 43.65 -40.65
N LEU A 36 23.53 42.56 -40.23
CA LEU A 36 24.88 42.60 -39.68
C LEU A 36 25.91 43.04 -40.73
N LEU A 37 25.84 42.51 -41.95
CA LEU A 37 26.73 42.93 -43.04
C LEU A 37 26.52 44.40 -43.41
N LYS A 38 25.27 44.89 -43.44
CA LYS A 38 24.98 46.32 -43.62
C LYS A 38 25.54 47.18 -42.47
N ARG A 39 25.51 46.68 -41.24
CA ARG A 39 26.10 47.35 -40.08
C ARG A 39 27.62 47.41 -40.19
N VAL A 40 28.27 46.32 -40.60
CA VAL A 40 29.71 46.27 -40.86
C VAL A 40 30.07 47.25 -41.97
N ALA A 41 29.36 47.24 -43.10
CA ALA A 41 29.55 48.20 -44.20
C ALA A 41 29.50 49.66 -43.70
N LYS A 42 28.48 49.99 -42.89
CA LYS A 42 28.32 51.31 -42.28
C LYS A 42 29.46 51.68 -41.33
N GLN A 43 29.95 50.73 -40.51
CA GLN A 43 31.09 50.96 -39.61
C GLN A 43 32.40 51.14 -40.36
N SER A 44 32.59 50.39 -41.45
CA SER A 44 33.76 50.48 -42.32
C SER A 44 33.72 51.65 -43.30
N SER A 45 32.62 52.43 -43.34
CA SER A 45 32.39 53.52 -44.31
C SER A 45 32.47 53.06 -45.78
N ILE A 46 32.08 51.81 -46.05
CA ILE A 46 32.07 51.20 -47.39
C ILE A 46 30.61 50.88 -47.75
N SER A 47 30.23 50.99 -49.03
CA SER A 47 28.88 50.61 -49.46
C SER A 47 28.70 49.09 -49.40
N TYR A 48 27.48 48.64 -49.11
CA TYR A 48 27.17 47.22 -48.99
C TYR A 48 27.48 46.44 -50.28
N GLU A 49 27.28 47.04 -51.46
CA GLU A 49 27.61 46.37 -52.73
C GLU A 49 29.12 46.12 -52.92
N LYS A 50 29.97 46.97 -52.33
CA LYS A 50 31.44 46.83 -52.41
C LYS A 50 32.01 45.73 -51.54
N LEU A 51 31.22 45.15 -50.63
CA LEU A 51 31.65 43.98 -49.84
C LEU A 51 31.73 42.70 -50.69
N GLY A 52 31.06 42.66 -51.85
CA GLY A 52 31.06 41.52 -52.77
C GLY A 52 32.01 41.68 -53.96
N GLU A 53 32.71 42.81 -54.09
CA GLU A 53 33.69 43.05 -55.15
C GLU A 53 35.02 42.36 -54.83
N GLU A 54 35.74 41.87 -55.85
CA GLU A 54 37.08 41.33 -55.68
C GLU A 54 38.04 42.39 -55.15
N VAL A 55 38.65 42.10 -54.01
CA VAL A 55 39.59 42.97 -53.31
C VAL A 55 40.88 43.09 -54.12
N THR A 56 41.47 44.29 -54.21
CA THR A 56 42.71 44.50 -54.97
C THR A 56 43.87 43.69 -54.36
N SER A 57 44.76 43.15 -55.20
CA SER A 57 45.88 42.31 -54.73
C SER A 57 46.75 43.02 -53.68
N GLU A 58 46.91 44.34 -53.77
CA GLU A 58 47.68 45.13 -52.82
C GLU A 58 47.00 45.24 -51.44
N THR A 59 45.67 45.29 -51.38
CA THR A 59 44.95 45.26 -50.08
C THR A 59 44.92 43.85 -49.51
N LEU A 60 44.91 42.83 -50.37
CA LEU A 60 44.99 41.43 -49.97
C LEU A 60 46.37 41.09 -49.39
N ASP A 61 47.46 41.54 -50.02
CA ASP A 61 48.84 41.39 -49.53
C ASP A 61 49.08 42.15 -48.22
N ASN A 62 48.49 43.34 -48.07
CA ASN A 62 48.57 44.11 -46.82
C ASN A 62 47.75 43.46 -45.70
N TYR A 63 46.59 42.89 -46.03
CA TYR A 63 45.80 42.11 -45.08
C TYR A 63 46.53 40.85 -44.64
N GLU A 64 47.13 40.09 -45.56
CA GLU A 64 47.94 38.91 -45.22
C GLU A 64 49.09 39.27 -44.27
N LYS A 65 49.80 40.37 -44.52
CA LYS A 65 50.88 40.83 -43.63
C LYS A 65 50.39 41.22 -42.23
N LEU A 66 49.20 41.84 -42.13
CA LEU A 66 48.57 42.21 -40.85
C LEU A 66 47.86 41.04 -40.17
N SER A 67 47.49 40.01 -40.93
CA SER A 67 46.79 38.82 -40.47
C SER A 67 47.73 37.80 -39.82
N ILE A 68 49.05 37.94 -39.97
CA ILE A 68 50.01 37.07 -39.29
C ILE A 68 49.92 37.35 -37.79
N PRO A 69 49.44 36.39 -36.98
CA PRO A 69 49.25 36.61 -35.55
C PRO A 69 50.59 36.95 -34.90
N THR A 70 50.61 37.97 -34.06
CA THR A 70 51.81 38.22 -33.25
C THR A 70 51.95 37.12 -32.20
N LYS A 71 53.16 36.93 -31.67
CA LYS A 71 53.40 35.99 -30.57
C LYS A 71 52.54 36.30 -29.32
N MET A 72 52.13 37.56 -29.16
CA MET A 72 51.20 37.98 -28.12
C MET A 72 49.80 37.41 -28.40
N ASP A 73 49.31 37.51 -29.64
CA ASP A 73 47.99 37.02 -30.04
C ASP A 73 47.89 35.50 -29.90
N THR A 74 48.96 34.76 -30.25
CA THR A 74 49.01 33.30 -30.05
C THR A 74 48.92 32.92 -28.58
N LEU A 75 49.65 33.63 -27.71
CA LEU A 75 49.60 33.38 -26.26
C LEU A 75 48.23 33.73 -25.65
N ILE A 76 47.58 34.78 -26.17
CA ILE A 76 46.23 35.15 -25.74
C ILE A 76 45.24 34.05 -26.12
N ASN A 77 45.31 33.53 -27.35
CA ASN A 77 44.45 32.43 -27.80
C ASN A 77 44.70 31.14 -27.00
N GLU A 78 45.95 30.76 -26.78
CA GLU A 78 46.30 29.61 -25.94
C GLU A 78 45.74 29.75 -24.51
N ASN A 79 45.77 30.96 -23.96
CA ASN A 79 45.21 31.22 -22.63
C ASN A 79 43.69 31.12 -22.62
N TYR A 80 42.99 31.63 -23.65
CA TYR A 80 41.55 31.44 -23.79
C TYR A 80 41.17 29.96 -23.92
N ASP A 81 41.92 29.18 -24.70
CA ASP A 81 41.70 27.75 -24.86
C ASP A 81 41.88 27.01 -23.53
N LEU A 82 42.93 27.35 -22.75
CA LEU A 82 43.14 26.79 -21.42
C LEU A 82 42.00 27.14 -20.46
N LEU A 83 41.55 28.40 -20.48
CA LEU A 83 40.46 28.85 -19.63
C LEU A 83 39.16 28.13 -19.96
N TYR A 84 38.90 27.92 -21.25
CA TYR A 84 37.77 27.15 -21.73
C TYR A 84 37.83 25.67 -21.30
N GLN A 85 39.00 25.03 -21.41
CA GLN A 85 39.20 23.66 -20.92
C GLN A 85 38.97 23.54 -19.41
N ILE A 86 39.45 24.51 -18.63
CA ILE A 86 39.24 24.57 -17.17
C ILE A 86 37.75 24.68 -16.86
N GLU A 87 37.00 25.54 -17.56
CA GLU A 87 35.56 25.66 -17.36
C GLU A 87 34.82 24.37 -17.72
N GLN A 88 35.15 23.74 -18.84
CA GLN A 88 34.56 22.46 -19.21
C GLN A 88 34.80 21.39 -18.14
N GLN A 89 36.04 21.29 -17.65
CA GLN A 89 36.37 20.31 -16.62
C GLN A 89 35.64 20.61 -15.30
N ARG A 90 35.51 21.89 -14.91
CA ARG A 90 34.69 22.30 -13.75
C ARG A 90 33.23 21.93 -13.92
N PHE A 91 32.66 22.17 -15.10
CA PHE A 91 31.29 21.82 -15.41
C PHE A 91 31.04 20.31 -15.28
N VAL A 92 31.92 19.49 -15.88
CA VAL A 92 31.84 18.02 -15.80
C VAL A 92 31.99 17.55 -14.35
N ASN A 93 32.97 18.07 -13.61
CA ASN A 93 33.17 17.73 -12.20
C ASN A 93 31.96 18.08 -11.34
N ASN A 94 31.32 19.23 -11.59
CA ASN A 94 30.10 19.60 -10.89
C ASN A 94 28.95 18.64 -11.20
N LYS A 95 28.78 18.24 -12.46
CA LYS A 95 27.79 17.24 -12.85
C LYS A 95 28.04 15.88 -12.20
N ILE A 96 29.29 15.43 -12.14
CA ILE A 96 29.68 14.19 -11.46
C ILE A 96 29.39 14.29 -9.97
N SER A 97 29.70 15.41 -9.33
CA SER A 97 29.43 15.63 -7.91
C SER A 97 27.94 15.56 -7.60
N ILE A 98 27.10 16.22 -8.41
CA ILE A 98 25.64 16.14 -8.29
C ILE A 98 25.13 14.71 -8.47
N LEU A 99 25.69 13.96 -9.43
CA LEU A 99 25.33 12.56 -9.64
C LEU A 99 25.69 11.70 -8.42
N ILE A 100 26.89 11.88 -7.86
CA ILE A 100 27.31 11.17 -6.63
C ILE A 100 26.37 11.49 -5.48
N GLN A 101 26.00 12.76 -5.31
CA GLN A 101 25.07 13.18 -4.27
C GLN A 101 23.69 12.52 -4.44
N SER A 102 23.15 12.49 -5.66
CA SER A 102 21.90 11.80 -5.98
C SER A 102 21.99 10.30 -5.69
N ILE A 103 23.08 9.64 -6.06
CA ILE A 103 23.28 8.21 -5.75
C ILE A 103 23.29 7.98 -4.23
N MET A 104 23.95 8.84 -3.46
CA MET A 104 23.97 8.74 -2.00
C MET A 104 22.58 8.92 -1.37
N GLU A 105 21.78 9.85 -1.89
CA GLU A 105 20.39 10.04 -1.45
C GLU A 105 19.54 8.80 -1.73
N HIS A 106 19.71 8.17 -2.90
CA HIS A 106 19.03 6.93 -3.24
C HIS A 106 19.44 5.78 -2.31
N PHE A 107 20.71 5.66 -1.93
CA PHE A 107 21.14 4.67 -0.94
C PHE A 107 20.51 4.88 0.43
N VAL A 108 20.39 6.13 0.87
CA VAL A 108 19.69 6.47 2.13
C VAL A 108 18.22 6.10 2.05
N SER A 109 17.56 6.39 0.93
CA SER A 109 16.15 6.03 0.68
C SER A 109 15.94 4.51 0.74
N ILE A 110 16.78 3.72 0.05
CA ILE A 110 16.71 2.25 0.06
C ILE A 110 16.91 1.71 1.49
N LYS A 111 17.88 2.27 2.23
CA LYS A 111 18.12 1.87 3.63
C LYS A 111 16.90 2.13 4.50
N ASN A 112 16.24 3.27 4.35
CA ASN A 112 15.04 3.60 5.11
C ASN A 112 13.87 2.69 4.73
N PHE A 113 13.67 2.43 3.44
CA PHE A 113 12.66 1.49 2.95
C PHE A 113 12.83 0.09 3.54
N ILE A 114 14.07 -0.43 3.60
CA ILE A 114 14.35 -1.74 4.21
C ILE A 114 14.01 -1.74 5.70
N LYS A 115 14.31 -0.66 6.43
CA LYS A 115 13.96 -0.53 7.85
C LYS A 115 12.45 -0.51 8.06
N GLU A 116 11.73 0.28 7.25
CA GLU A 116 10.26 0.35 7.29
C GLU A 116 9.63 -1.00 6.98
N GLN A 117 10.10 -1.70 5.94
CA GLN A 117 9.66 -3.06 5.62
C GLN A 117 9.85 -4.05 6.77
N LYS A 118 10.99 -4.00 7.47
CA LYS A 118 11.23 -4.87 8.63
C LYS A 118 10.27 -4.56 9.77
N PHE A 119 10.09 -3.29 10.09
CA PHE A 119 9.17 -2.86 11.14
C PHE A 119 7.71 -3.24 10.84
N MET A 120 7.26 -3.03 9.60
CA MET A 120 5.92 -3.42 9.16
C MET A 120 5.71 -4.94 9.26
N ARG A 121 6.71 -5.76 8.89
CA ARG A 121 6.61 -7.21 9.01
C ARG A 121 6.49 -7.70 10.46
N GLU A 122 7.22 -7.07 11.38
CA GLU A 122 7.12 -7.39 12.80
C GLU A 122 5.72 -7.02 13.32
N GLN A 123 5.23 -5.83 12.97
CA GLN A 123 3.88 -5.39 13.35
C GLN A 123 2.77 -6.28 12.75
N ASP A 124 2.88 -6.69 11.49
CA ASP A 124 1.93 -7.60 10.85
C ASP A 124 1.92 -8.97 11.52
N LEU A 125 3.08 -9.47 11.95
CA LEU A 125 3.19 -10.73 12.66
C LEU A 125 2.58 -10.66 14.06
N ASP A 126 2.80 -9.56 14.78
CA ASP A 126 2.17 -9.32 16.08
C ASP A 126 0.65 -9.20 15.95
N ASN A 127 0.16 -8.46 14.95
CA ASN A 127 -1.26 -8.36 14.64
C ASN A 127 -1.86 -9.74 14.29
N PHE A 128 -1.16 -10.52 13.47
CA PHE A 128 -1.58 -11.88 13.12
C PHE A 128 -1.67 -12.78 14.35
N ILE A 129 -0.71 -12.72 15.26
CA ILE A 129 -0.71 -13.49 16.51
C ILE A 129 -1.90 -13.07 17.39
N TYR A 130 -2.10 -11.77 17.54
CA TYR A 130 -3.19 -11.22 18.35
C TYR A 130 -4.56 -11.65 17.81
N GLU A 131 -4.79 -11.47 16.51
CA GLU A 131 -6.09 -11.78 15.90
C GLU A 131 -6.40 -13.28 15.91
N ASN A 132 -5.43 -14.14 15.58
CA ASN A 132 -5.70 -15.58 15.43
C ASN A 132 -5.63 -16.36 16.74
N PHE A 133 -4.80 -15.95 17.69
CA PHE A 133 -4.57 -16.74 18.91
C PHE A 133 -5.10 -16.03 20.15
N GLU A 134 -4.63 -14.82 20.44
CA GLU A 134 -4.99 -14.16 21.70
C GLU A 134 -6.47 -13.78 21.76
N SER A 135 -7.02 -13.20 20.69
CA SER A 135 -8.43 -12.83 20.63
C SER A 135 -9.34 -14.05 20.77
N GLN A 136 -8.98 -15.16 20.11
CA GLN A 136 -9.74 -16.40 20.15
C GLN A 136 -9.63 -17.07 21.52
N ALA A 137 -8.47 -17.00 22.17
CA ALA A 137 -8.30 -17.49 23.54
C ALA A 137 -9.15 -16.70 24.53
N VAL A 138 -9.23 -15.37 24.40
CA VAL A 138 -10.10 -14.53 25.23
C VAL A 138 -11.57 -14.90 25.01
N ILE A 139 -12.02 -15.05 23.76
CA ILE A 139 -13.38 -15.46 23.42
C ILE A 139 -13.68 -16.83 24.02
N LEU A 140 -12.78 -17.81 23.86
CA LEU A 140 -12.94 -19.16 24.39
C LEU A 140 -13.07 -19.14 25.92
N ASN A 141 -12.22 -18.39 26.62
CA ASN A 141 -12.30 -18.25 28.07
C ASN A 141 -13.63 -17.65 28.51
N SER A 142 -14.11 -16.61 27.80
CA SER A 142 -15.42 -16.02 28.08
C SER A 142 -16.56 -17.04 27.92
N HIS A 143 -16.50 -17.89 26.89
CA HIS A 143 -17.49 -18.95 26.67
C HIS A 143 -17.43 -20.03 27.74
N ILE A 144 -16.22 -20.39 28.22
CA ILE A 144 -16.04 -21.34 29.32
C ILE A 144 -16.70 -20.80 30.59
N ASP A 145 -16.52 -19.51 30.90
CA ASP A 145 -17.11 -18.89 32.08
C ASP A 145 -18.64 -18.83 31.98
N ILE A 146 -19.18 -18.48 30.81
CA ILE A 146 -20.63 -18.53 30.55
C ILE A 146 -21.18 -19.95 30.72
N LEU A 147 -20.47 -20.97 30.23
CA LEU A 147 -20.89 -22.37 30.36
C LEU A 147 -20.87 -22.83 31.82
N ARG A 148 -19.87 -22.40 32.60
CA ARG A 148 -19.79 -22.69 34.05
C ARG A 148 -20.95 -22.05 34.80
N GLU A 149 -21.25 -20.80 34.50
CA GLU A 149 -22.38 -20.09 35.11
C GLU A 149 -23.71 -20.76 34.75
N LYS A 150 -23.94 -21.08 33.47
CA LYS A 150 -25.15 -21.78 33.03
C LYS A 150 -25.28 -23.17 33.67
N LYS A 151 -24.17 -23.90 33.84
CA LYS A 151 -24.16 -25.19 34.54
C LYS A 151 -24.59 -25.02 36.00
N ASP A 152 -24.07 -24.01 36.70
CA ASP A 152 -24.43 -23.73 38.10
C ASP A 152 -25.92 -23.33 38.23
N ILE A 153 -26.40 -22.44 37.36
CA ILE A 153 -27.81 -22.06 37.29
C ILE A 153 -28.71 -23.28 37.01
N SER A 154 -28.34 -24.11 36.03
CA SER A 154 -29.09 -25.32 35.70
C SER A 154 -29.09 -26.31 36.87
N GLY A 155 -27.97 -26.47 37.57
CA GLY A 155 -27.86 -27.31 38.76
C GLY A 155 -28.76 -26.82 39.89
N LYS A 156 -28.76 -25.51 40.18
CA LYS A 156 -29.66 -24.87 41.15
C LYS A 156 -31.13 -25.07 40.78
N ASN A 157 -31.50 -24.84 39.52
CA ASN A 157 -32.87 -25.04 39.05
C ASN A 157 -33.31 -26.50 39.17
N LEU A 158 -32.44 -27.44 38.79
CA LEU A 158 -32.71 -28.87 38.92
C LEU A 158 -32.92 -29.24 40.39
N SER A 159 -32.05 -28.77 41.30
CA SER A 159 -32.22 -29.00 42.74
C SER A 159 -33.52 -28.42 43.31
N ARG A 160 -33.94 -27.25 42.81
CA ARG A 160 -35.21 -26.62 43.19
C ARG A 160 -36.42 -27.43 42.70
N ILE A 161 -36.37 -27.95 41.47
CA ILE A 161 -37.41 -28.82 40.93
C ILE A 161 -37.50 -30.11 41.76
N ILE A 162 -36.37 -30.73 42.09
CA ILE A 162 -36.34 -31.90 42.97
C ILE A 162 -37.00 -31.59 44.32
N ALA A 163 -36.61 -30.50 44.97
CA ALA A 163 -37.18 -30.10 46.26
C ALA A 163 -38.69 -29.80 46.18
N GLN A 164 -39.15 -29.17 45.09
CA GLN A 164 -40.58 -28.95 44.86
C GLN A 164 -41.32 -30.27 44.67
N LEU A 165 -40.75 -31.19 43.91
CA LEU A 165 -41.31 -32.52 43.68
C LEU A 165 -41.39 -33.30 45.00
N GLU A 166 -40.32 -33.33 45.81
CA GLU A 166 -40.34 -33.91 47.15
C GLU A 166 -41.41 -33.29 48.05
N SER A 167 -41.60 -31.97 48.02
CA SER A 167 -42.63 -31.31 48.84
C SER A 167 -44.05 -31.61 48.35
N MET A 168 -44.27 -31.68 47.04
CA MET A 168 -45.55 -32.12 46.47
C MET A 168 -45.88 -33.55 46.92
N PHE A 169 -44.90 -34.46 46.86
CA PHE A 169 -45.07 -35.85 47.29
C PHE A 169 -45.34 -35.99 48.80
N LYS A 170 -44.76 -35.12 49.63
CA LYS A 170 -45.04 -35.06 51.08
C LYS A 170 -46.43 -34.48 51.42
N ASN A 171 -46.94 -33.58 50.58
CA ASN A 171 -48.24 -32.94 50.78
C ASN A 171 -49.42 -33.75 50.22
N ILE A 172 -49.15 -34.85 49.51
CA ILE A 172 -50.19 -35.78 49.08
C ILE A 172 -50.60 -36.62 50.28
N ASP A 173 -51.90 -36.60 50.60
CA ASP A 173 -52.45 -37.45 51.63
C ASP A 173 -52.70 -38.87 51.06
N TRP A 174 -51.66 -39.71 51.14
CA TRP A 174 -51.65 -41.08 50.65
C TRP A 174 -52.68 -42.01 51.34
N SER A 175 -53.34 -41.52 52.39
CA SER A 175 -54.41 -42.22 53.11
C SER A 175 -55.75 -42.17 52.39
N LEU A 176 -55.99 -41.16 51.53
CA LEU A 176 -57.24 -40.93 50.80
C LEU A 176 -57.31 -41.64 49.44
N ILE A 177 -56.20 -42.22 48.96
CA ILE A 177 -56.11 -42.87 47.66
C ILE A 177 -56.56 -44.34 47.80
N SER A 178 -57.55 -44.75 46.99
CA SER A 178 -58.06 -46.12 46.98
C SER A 178 -56.96 -47.11 46.55
N LYS A 179 -56.49 -47.92 47.50
CA LYS A 179 -55.31 -48.80 47.36
C LYS A 179 -55.56 -50.09 46.56
N ASP A 180 -56.82 -50.35 46.18
CA ASP A 180 -57.22 -51.56 45.45
C ASP A 180 -57.23 -51.42 43.92
N LYS A 181 -56.88 -50.25 43.38
CA LYS A 181 -56.90 -50.02 41.92
C LYS A 181 -55.57 -50.33 41.24
N HIS A 182 -55.63 -50.98 40.07
CA HIS A 182 -54.47 -51.23 39.20
C HIS A 182 -53.67 -49.95 38.88
N GLU A 183 -54.37 -48.82 38.76
CA GLU A 183 -53.82 -47.49 38.53
C GLU A 183 -52.81 -47.07 39.61
N PHE A 184 -53.03 -47.49 40.87
CA PHE A 184 -52.11 -47.20 41.97
C PHE A 184 -50.79 -47.99 41.85
N LYS A 185 -50.85 -49.24 41.37
CA LYS A 185 -49.65 -50.05 41.12
C LYS A 185 -48.80 -49.49 39.98
N LEU A 186 -49.44 -49.01 38.92
CA LEU A 186 -48.76 -48.34 37.79
C LEU A 186 -48.07 -47.05 38.26
N LEU A 187 -48.77 -46.23 39.03
CA LEU A 187 -48.23 -45.00 39.60
C LEU A 187 -47.01 -45.28 40.50
N LEU A 188 -47.06 -46.31 41.33
CA LEU A 188 -45.94 -46.70 42.21
C LEU A 188 -44.72 -47.21 41.41
N SER A 189 -44.95 -47.95 40.32
CA SER A 189 -43.88 -48.37 39.41
C SER A 189 -43.24 -47.20 38.66
N GLN A 190 -44.03 -46.19 38.28
CA GLN A 190 -43.53 -44.97 37.64
C GLN A 190 -42.70 -44.12 38.62
N ILE A 191 -43.12 -44.05 39.89
CA ILE A 191 -42.35 -43.38 40.94
C ILE A 191 -41.03 -44.11 41.23
N GLN A 192 -41.04 -45.45 41.28
CA GLN A 192 -39.80 -46.23 41.45
C GLN A 192 -38.85 -46.07 40.26
N ASN A 193 -39.36 -46.06 39.03
CA ASN A 193 -38.55 -45.78 37.85
C ASN A 193 -37.96 -44.37 37.86
N LEU A 194 -38.68 -43.39 38.40
CA LEU A 194 -38.17 -42.02 38.58
C LEU A 194 -37.11 -41.94 39.69
N ASP A 195 -37.32 -42.63 40.80
CA ASP A 195 -36.34 -42.74 41.89
C ASP A 195 -35.03 -43.38 41.39
N GLU A 196 -35.11 -44.45 40.60
CA GLU A 196 -33.94 -45.15 40.05
C GLU A 196 -33.24 -44.35 38.93
N SER A 197 -34.00 -43.69 38.04
CA SER A 197 -33.43 -42.96 36.90
C SER A 197 -32.76 -41.65 37.31
N PHE A 198 -33.27 -40.98 38.35
CA PHE A 198 -32.76 -39.69 38.80
C PHE A 198 -32.02 -39.77 40.15
N ASN A 199 -31.94 -40.96 40.76
CA ASN A 199 -31.32 -41.22 42.07
C ASN A 199 -31.87 -40.29 43.18
N ILE A 200 -33.17 -40.04 43.14
CA ILE A 200 -33.91 -39.25 44.13
C ILE A 200 -34.69 -40.25 45.00
N LYS A 201 -34.85 -39.97 46.30
CA LYS A 201 -35.70 -40.80 47.18
C LYS A 201 -36.98 -40.04 47.49
N LEU A 202 -38.00 -40.20 46.65
CA LEU A 202 -39.25 -39.45 46.79
C LEU A 202 -40.20 -40.01 47.87
N LEU A 203 -40.02 -41.26 48.28
CA LEU A 203 -40.86 -41.92 49.30
C LEU A 203 -40.07 -42.34 50.54
N SER A 204 -40.68 -42.19 51.73
CA SER A 204 -40.15 -42.72 52.98
C SER A 204 -40.18 -44.26 52.95
N LYS A 205 -39.21 -44.91 53.62
CA LYS A 205 -39.18 -46.38 53.78
C LYS A 205 -40.47 -46.94 54.39
N GLU A 206 -41.20 -46.10 55.14
CA GLU A 206 -42.45 -46.44 55.80
C GLU A 206 -43.63 -46.54 54.81
N ASP A 207 -43.69 -45.68 53.79
CA ASP A 207 -44.73 -45.70 52.74
C ASP A 207 -44.58 -46.90 51.80
N ILE A 208 -43.33 -47.32 51.56
CA ILE A 208 -43.00 -48.52 50.77
C ILE A 208 -43.38 -49.80 51.53
N THR A 209 -43.23 -49.83 52.86
CA THR A 209 -43.68 -50.98 53.68
C THR A 209 -45.19 -51.09 53.72
N VAL A 210 -45.93 -49.97 53.73
CA VAL A 210 -47.40 -49.99 53.61
C VAL A 210 -47.83 -50.44 52.21
N ALA A 211 -47.13 -50.06 51.14
CA ALA A 211 -47.44 -50.56 49.80
C ALA A 211 -47.20 -52.07 49.63
N LYS A 212 -46.19 -52.63 50.30
CA LYS A 212 -45.88 -54.07 50.24
C LYS A 212 -46.84 -54.95 51.05
N THR A 213 -47.46 -54.44 52.12
CA THR A 213 -48.43 -55.22 52.92
C THR A 213 -49.78 -55.44 52.22
N TYR A 214 -50.13 -54.59 51.23
CA TYR A 214 -51.35 -54.75 50.40
C TYR A 214 -51.08 -55.38 49.02
N CYS A 215 -49.85 -55.85 48.76
CA CYS A 215 -49.49 -56.60 47.56
C CYS A 215 -49.36 -58.12 47.83
N LYS A 216 -50.33 -58.70 48.53
CA LYS A 216 -50.60 -60.15 48.46
C LYS A 216 -51.90 -60.37 47.70
#